data_AF-A0A202BDD2-F1
#
_entry.id   AF-A0A202BDD2-F1
#
_cell.length_a   1.000
_cell.length_b   1.000
_cell.length_c   1.000
_cell.angle_alpha   90.00
_cell.angle_beta   90.00
_cell.angle_gamma   90.00
#
_symmetry.space_group_name_H-M   'P 1'
#
loop_
_entity.id
_entity.type
_entity.pdbx_description
1 polymer ?
#
loop_
_entity_poly.entity_id
_entity_poly.type
_entity_poly.pdbx_seq_one_letter_code
_entity_poly.pdbx_strand_id
1 'polypeptide(L)'
;MQPNTQPRQVWSRNGETFQADSLHELINDYELGPGSVAHVGDVQEHGTDWIDANDVIEQIANRGADEGGEFADDFPDVSAEAKAELDEFLKRWQAEHCVANFFLVVNVRHHTITEADIEEAACKP
;
A
#
# COMPACT_ATOMS: atom_id res chain seq x y z
N MET A 1 10.07 6.07 -26.38
CA MET A 1 10.82 5.96 -25.11
C MET A 1 10.16 4.84 -24.33
N GLN A 2 10.87 3.75 -24.04
CA GLN A 2 10.36 2.74 -23.11
C GLN A 2 10.38 3.37 -21.71
N PRO A 3 9.29 3.32 -20.93
CA PRO A 3 9.37 3.72 -19.53
C PRO A 3 10.39 2.79 -18.85
N ASN A 4 11.25 3.36 -18.01
CA ASN A 4 12.22 2.62 -17.24
C ASN A 4 11.45 1.88 -16.12
N THR A 5 10.90 0.71 -16.44
CA THR A 5 9.91 0.00 -15.61
C THR A 5 10.55 -0.79 -14.47
N GLN A 6 11.48 -0.20 -13.71
CA GLN A 6 11.91 -0.82 -12.46
C GLN A 6 10.99 -0.31 -11.33
N PRO A 7 10.43 -1.22 -10.51
CA PRO A 7 9.63 -0.83 -9.36
C PRO A 7 10.47 0.02 -8.41
N ARG A 8 9.83 1.00 -7.74
CA ARG A 8 10.48 1.75 -6.66
C ARG A 8 10.97 0.76 -5.61
N GLN A 9 12.18 0.95 -5.11
CA GLN A 9 12.77 0.07 -4.11
C GLN A 9 12.88 0.78 -2.77
N VAL A 10 12.77 0.00 -1.70
CA VAL A 10 12.99 0.46 -0.33
C VAL A 10 13.93 -0.51 0.38
N TRP A 11 14.65 0.02 1.36
CA TRP A 11 15.77 -0.64 2.00
C TRP A 11 15.57 -0.74 3.51
N SER A 12 16.04 -1.85 4.08
CA SER A 12 15.93 -2.16 5.51
C SER A 12 17.20 -2.82 6.02
N ARG A 13 17.61 -2.46 7.25
CA ARG A 13 18.74 -3.11 7.93
C ARG A 13 18.38 -4.47 8.52
N ASN A 14 17.11 -4.68 8.89
CA ASN A 14 16.66 -5.86 9.65
C ASN A 14 15.61 -6.70 8.92
N GLY A 15 15.13 -6.25 7.76
CA GLY A 15 14.10 -6.94 6.98
C GLY A 15 12.67 -6.74 7.51
N GLU A 16 12.49 -5.92 8.54
CA GLU A 16 11.19 -5.64 9.15
C GLU A 16 10.72 -4.22 8.86
N THR A 17 11.62 -3.24 8.95
CA THR A 17 11.30 -1.82 8.77
C THR A 17 12.02 -1.27 7.54
N PHE A 18 11.28 -1.07 6.45
CA PHE A 18 11.76 -0.54 5.18
C PHE A 18 11.53 0.97 5.13
N GLN A 19 12.47 1.73 5.68
CA GLN A 19 12.34 3.17 5.87
C GLN A 19 13.29 4.01 5.00
N ALA A 20 14.30 3.38 4.39
CA ALA A 20 15.24 4.08 3.52
C ALA A 20 14.81 3.89 2.07
N ASP A 21 14.76 4.97 1.30
CA ASP A 21 14.43 4.94 -0.14
C ASP A 21 15.65 4.50 -0.99
N SER A 22 16.80 4.33 -0.35
CA SER A 22 18.03 3.94 -1.03
C SER A 22 19.03 3.21 -0.12
N LEU A 23 19.99 2.51 -0.73
CA LEU A 23 21.07 1.87 0.01
C LEU A 23 22.00 2.88 0.68
N HIS A 24 22.28 4.03 0.06
CA HIS A 24 23.18 5.04 0.64
C HIS A 24 22.58 5.68 1.90
N GLU A 25 21.30 6.04 1.86
CA GLU A 25 20.57 6.52 3.04
C GLU A 25 20.62 5.49 4.16
N LEU A 26 20.34 4.21 3.86
CA LEU A 26 20.42 3.14 4.84
C LEU A 26 21.84 3.01 5.45
N ILE A 27 22.89 3.08 4.62
CA ILE A 27 24.28 3.00 5.08
C ILE A 27 24.61 4.18 6.00
N ASN A 28 24.25 5.39 5.60
CA ASN A 28 24.58 6.62 6.35
C ASN A 28 23.81 6.70 7.67
N ASP A 29 22.52 6.36 7.68
CA ASP A 29 21.68 6.42 8.88
C ASP A 29 22.05 5.37 9.94
N TYR A 30 22.58 4.23 9.51
CA TYR A 30 22.88 3.10 10.38
C TYR A 30 24.37 2.76 10.49
N GLU A 31 25.25 3.57 9.90
CA GLU A 31 26.70 3.38 9.86
C GLU A 31 27.09 1.94 9.46
N LEU A 32 26.41 1.38 8.45
CA LEU A 32 26.63 0.00 8.02
C LEU A 32 27.98 -0.14 7.31
N GLY A 33 28.73 -1.20 7.62
CA GLY A 33 30.03 -1.49 7.01
C GLY A 33 30.00 -2.65 6.01
N PRO A 34 31.10 -2.86 5.25
CA PRO A 34 31.24 -3.99 4.34
C PRO A 34 31.00 -5.34 5.04
N GLY A 35 30.30 -6.24 4.36
CA GLY A 35 29.88 -7.55 4.88
C GLY A 35 28.56 -7.53 5.67
N SER A 36 28.02 -6.35 6.00
CA SER A 36 26.68 -6.24 6.59
C SER A 36 25.61 -6.65 5.58
N VAL A 37 24.55 -7.30 6.05
CA VAL A 37 23.42 -7.70 5.20
C VAL A 37 22.30 -6.66 5.32
N ALA A 38 22.02 -5.99 4.21
CA ALA A 38 20.83 -5.16 4.02
C ALA A 38 19.74 -5.97 3.30
N HIS A 39 18.51 -5.47 3.38
CA HIS A 39 17.34 -6.04 2.72
C HIS A 39 16.78 -4.99 1.76
N VAL A 40 16.47 -5.39 0.53
CA VAL A 40 15.84 -4.55 -0.49
C VAL A 40 14.54 -5.20 -0.93
N GLY A 41 13.48 -4.42 -1.00
CA GLY A 41 12.18 -4.88 -1.49
C GLY A 41 11.62 -3.94 -2.55
N ASP A 42 10.70 -4.47 -3.34
CA ASP A 42 9.96 -3.70 -4.34
C ASP A 42 8.70 -3.11 -3.67
N VAL A 43 8.43 -1.86 -3.97
CA VAL A 43 7.22 -1.17 -3.52
C VAL A 43 6.05 -1.61 -4.38
N GLN A 44 5.00 -2.09 -3.72
CA GLN A 44 3.69 -2.26 -4.30
C GLN A 44 2.74 -1.21 -3.72
N GLU A 45 2.41 -0.23 -4.55
CA GLU A 45 1.44 0.83 -4.21
C GLU A 45 0.02 0.24 -4.15
N HIS A 46 -0.86 0.89 -3.38
CA HIS A 46 -2.27 0.52 -3.28
C HIS A 46 -3.15 1.28 -4.29
N GLY A 47 -4.23 0.62 -4.73
CA GLY A 47 -5.33 1.26 -5.43
C GLY A 47 -6.22 2.07 -4.49
N THR A 48 -7.37 2.49 -5.01
CA THR A 48 -8.40 3.22 -4.26
C THR A 48 -9.72 2.45 -4.19
N ASP A 49 -9.64 1.13 -4.31
CA ASP A 49 -10.73 0.17 -4.30
C ASP A 49 -10.93 -0.44 -2.90
N TRP A 50 -11.02 0.42 -1.88
CA TRP A 50 -11.11 -0.01 -0.48
C TRP A 50 -12.49 -0.56 -0.10
N ILE A 51 -13.54 0.04 -0.67
CA ILE A 51 -14.94 -0.37 -0.52
C ILE A 51 -15.69 -0.22 -1.84
N ASP A 52 -16.74 -1.02 -2.01
CA ASP A 52 -17.70 -0.92 -3.11
C ASP A 52 -19.14 -0.71 -2.60
N ALA A 53 -20.09 -0.61 -3.53
CA ALA A 53 -21.49 -0.43 -3.18
C ALA A 53 -22.09 -1.62 -2.40
N ASN A 54 -21.61 -2.85 -2.62
CA ASN A 54 -22.08 -4.02 -1.87
C ASN A 54 -21.70 -3.90 -0.39
N ASP A 55 -20.47 -3.49 -0.08
CA ASP A 55 -20.01 -3.32 1.30
C ASP A 55 -20.93 -2.39 2.09
N VAL A 56 -21.33 -1.27 1.47
CA VAL A 56 -22.23 -0.29 2.09
C VAL A 56 -23.65 -0.83 2.21
N ILE A 57 -24.19 -1.45 1.16
CA ILE A 57 -25.55 -2.01 1.15
C ILE A 57 -25.68 -3.13 2.18
N GLU A 58 -24.70 -4.01 2.28
CA GLU A 58 -24.64 -5.09 3.28
C GLU A 58 -24.58 -4.51 4.71
N GLN A 59 -23.79 -3.46 4.94
CA GLN A 59 -23.77 -2.79 6.24
C GLN A 59 -25.11 -2.13 6.59
N ILE A 60 -25.81 -1.56 5.61
CA ILE A 60 -27.16 -1.02 5.82
C ILE A 60 -28.14 -2.16 6.13
N ALA A 61 -28.06 -3.30 5.44
CA ALA A 61 -28.90 -4.47 5.68
C ALA A 61 -28.71 -5.01 7.10
N ASN A 62 -27.46 -5.19 7.53
CA ASN A 62 -27.13 -5.66 8.87
C ASN A 62 -27.69 -4.73 9.96
N ARG A 63 -27.51 -3.41 9.80
CA ARG A 63 -28.09 -2.44 10.74
C ARG A 63 -29.62 -2.40 10.69
N GLY A 64 -30.20 -2.61 9.51
CA GLY A 64 -31.64 -2.76 9.35
C GLY A 64 -32.18 -3.97 10.11
N ALA A 65 -31.48 -5.10 10.03
CA ALA A 65 -31.82 -6.32 10.77
C ALA A 65 -31.69 -6.13 12.29
N ASP A 66 -30.69 -5.40 12.76
CA ASP A 66 -30.54 -5.08 14.19
C ASP A 66 -31.74 -4.27 14.72
N GLU A 67 -32.30 -3.37 13.92
CA GLU A 67 -33.44 -2.50 14.31
C GLU A 67 -34.80 -3.16 14.07
N GLY A 68 -34.99 -3.81 12.93
CA GLY A 68 -36.27 -4.35 12.49
C GLY A 68 -36.44 -5.85 12.77
N GLY A 69 -35.38 -6.55 13.19
CA GLY A 69 -35.41 -8.00 13.43
C GLY A 69 -35.95 -8.75 12.22
N GLU A 70 -36.91 -9.65 12.47
CA GLU A 70 -37.59 -10.43 11.42
C GLU A 70 -38.44 -9.59 10.46
N PHE A 71 -38.73 -8.33 10.78
CA PHE A 71 -39.50 -7.41 9.93
C PHE A 71 -38.63 -6.60 8.97
N ALA A 72 -37.31 -6.73 9.05
CA ALA A 72 -36.37 -6.12 8.12
C ALA A 72 -36.03 -7.02 6.92
N ASP A 73 -36.82 -8.07 6.70
CA ASP A 73 -36.67 -8.94 5.53
C ASP A 73 -36.76 -8.08 4.26
N ASP A 74 -35.82 -8.29 3.32
CA ASP A 74 -35.62 -7.49 2.10
C ASP A 74 -35.10 -6.03 2.27
N PHE A 75 -34.76 -5.55 3.48
CA PHE A 75 -34.16 -4.22 3.65
C PHE A 75 -32.62 -4.24 3.56
N PRO A 76 -31.98 -3.30 2.82
CA PRO A 76 -32.59 -2.34 1.91
C PRO A 76 -32.86 -2.96 0.53
N ASP A 77 -34.03 -2.68 -0.03
CA ASP A 77 -34.36 -3.01 -1.42
C ASP A 77 -33.76 -1.93 -2.35
N VAL A 78 -32.60 -2.23 -2.93
CA VAL A 78 -31.81 -1.29 -3.75
C VAL A 78 -31.86 -1.72 -5.22
N SER A 79 -32.30 -0.82 -6.09
CA SER A 79 -32.31 -1.06 -7.54
C SER A 79 -30.90 -1.15 -8.12
N ALA A 80 -30.76 -1.78 -9.30
CA ALA A 80 -29.48 -1.86 -9.99
C ALA A 80 -28.91 -0.47 -10.32
N GLU A 81 -29.77 0.48 -10.69
CA GLU A 81 -29.39 1.87 -11.01
C GLU A 81 -28.88 2.60 -9.78
N ALA A 82 -29.57 2.50 -8.64
CA ALA A 82 -29.14 3.14 -7.38
C ALA A 82 -27.83 2.54 -6.86
N LYS A 83 -27.65 1.21 -7.01
CA LYS A 83 -26.39 0.54 -6.69
C LYS A 83 -25.24 1.03 -7.57
N ALA A 84 -25.47 1.19 -8.87
CA ALA A 84 -24.47 1.70 -9.80
C ALA A 84 -24.11 3.17 -9.50
N GLU A 85 -25.09 4.01 -9.17
CA GLU A 85 -24.86 5.39 -8.72
C GLU A 85 -23.96 5.44 -7.48
N LEU A 86 -24.25 4.60 -6.48
CA LEU A 86 -23.45 4.51 -5.26
C LEU A 86 -22.01 4.04 -5.56
N ASP A 87 -21.86 3.05 -6.43
CA ASP A 87 -20.55 2.53 -6.82
C ASP A 87 -19.68 3.60 -7.52
N GLU A 88 -20.26 4.35 -8.47
CA GLU A 88 -19.57 5.46 -9.13
C GLU A 88 -19.20 6.58 -8.15
N PHE A 89 -20.09 6.91 -7.22
CA PHE A 89 -19.83 7.88 -6.17
C PHE A 89 -18.64 7.45 -5.30
N LEU A 90 -18.65 6.21 -4.80
CA LEU A 90 -17.61 5.67 -3.91
C LEU A 90 -16.26 5.59 -4.63
N LYS A 91 -16.23 5.16 -5.89
CA LYS A 91 -15.00 5.12 -6.69
C LYS A 91 -14.37 6.49 -6.83
N ARG A 92 -15.17 7.51 -7.19
CA ARG A 92 -14.68 8.90 -7.30
C ARG A 92 -14.18 9.42 -5.96
N TRP A 93 -14.98 9.27 -4.91
CA TRP A 93 -14.63 9.78 -3.57
C TRP A 93 -13.32 9.18 -3.05
N GLN A 94 -13.16 7.87 -3.19
CA GLN A 94 -11.94 7.17 -2.75
C GLN A 94 -10.72 7.57 -3.59
N ALA A 95 -10.89 7.77 -4.90
CA ALA A 95 -9.81 8.27 -5.76
C ALA A 95 -9.33 9.67 -5.33
N GLU A 96 -10.22 10.53 -4.86
CA GLU A 96 -9.90 11.90 -4.46
C GLU A 96 -9.37 12.01 -3.02
N HIS A 97 -9.86 11.17 -2.11
CA HIS A 97 -9.67 11.36 -0.67
C HIS A 97 -9.04 10.18 0.06
N CYS A 98 -8.95 9.01 -0.57
CA CYS A 98 -8.42 7.78 0.03
C CYS A 98 -7.16 7.30 -0.71
N VAL A 99 -6.34 8.24 -1.18
CA VAL A 99 -5.01 7.94 -1.75
C VAL A 99 -4.09 7.48 -0.61
N ALA A 100 -3.65 6.23 -0.65
CA ALA A 100 -2.75 5.69 0.37
C ALA A 100 -1.41 6.44 0.39
N ASN A 101 -0.94 6.73 1.60
CA ASN A 101 0.41 7.22 1.86
C ASN A 101 1.33 6.11 2.42
N PHE A 102 0.90 4.86 2.27
CA PHE A 102 1.60 3.66 2.69
C PHE A 102 1.63 2.67 1.52
N PHE A 103 2.54 1.72 1.59
CA PHE A 103 2.77 0.72 0.56
C PHE A 103 3.08 -0.64 1.18
N LEU A 104 2.94 -1.70 0.37
CA LEU A 104 3.47 -3.02 0.71
C LEU A 104 4.90 -3.16 0.17
N VAL A 105 5.71 -3.89 0.92
CA VAL A 105 7.03 -4.31 0.46
C VAL A 105 6.95 -5.76 0.04
N VAL A 106 7.23 -6.02 -1.22
CA VAL A 106 7.19 -7.35 -1.83
C VAL A 106 8.54 -7.72 -2.41
N ASN A 107 8.72 -9.00 -2.76
CA ASN A 107 9.95 -9.52 -3.36
C ASN A 107 11.23 -9.16 -2.59
N VAL A 108 11.20 -9.26 -1.27
CA VAL A 108 12.35 -8.91 -0.42
C VAL A 108 13.55 -9.81 -0.73
N ARG A 109 14.72 -9.19 -0.91
CA ARG A 109 16.00 -9.80 -1.25
C ARG A 109 17.09 -9.29 -0.32
N HIS A 110 18.14 -10.08 -0.12
CA HIS A 110 19.32 -9.68 0.65
C HIS A 110 20.37 -9.04 -0.25
N HIS A 111 21.01 -8.00 0.25
CA HIS A 111 22.17 -7.35 -0.35
C HIS A 111 23.31 -7.31 0.67
N THR A 112 24.44 -7.94 0.36
CA THR A 112 25.64 -7.84 1.19
C THR A 112 26.39 -6.56 0.81
N ILE A 113 26.55 -5.65 1.77
CA ILE A 113 27.21 -4.37 1.56
C ILE A 113 28.68 -4.59 1.21
N THR A 114 29.14 -3.90 0.18
CA THR A 114 30.52 -3.94 -0.33
C THR A 114 31.26 -2.64 -0.02
N GLU A 115 32.60 -2.64 -0.17
CA GLU A 115 33.39 -1.39 -0.05
C GLU A 115 32.95 -0.33 -1.07
N ALA A 116 32.57 -0.74 -2.28
CA ALA A 116 32.08 0.18 -3.31
C ALA A 116 30.76 0.85 -2.89
N ASP A 117 29.86 0.14 -2.22
CA ASP A 117 28.61 0.71 -1.70
C ASP A 117 28.90 1.81 -0.65
N ILE A 118 29.92 1.63 0.19
CA ILE A 118 30.36 2.62 1.18
C ILE A 118 30.94 3.85 0.49
N GLU A 119 31.81 3.66 -0.49
CA GLU A 119 32.42 4.77 -1.25
C GLU A 119 31.35 5.58 -2.00
N GLU A 120 30.36 4.90 -2.57
CA GLU A 120 29.24 5.55 -3.26
C GLU A 120 28.35 6.32 -2.28
N ALA A 121 28.06 5.76 -1.11
CA ALA A 121 27.29 6.43 -0.06
C ALA A 121 28.00 7.68 0.47
N ALA A 122 29.32 7.66 0.58
CA ALA A 122 30.12 8.83 0.98
C ALA A 122 30.15 9.94 -0.09
N CYS A 123 29.98 9.59 -1.38
CA CYS A 123 29.94 10.55 -2.48
C CYS A 123 28.56 11.18 -2.72
N LYS A 124 27.50 10.63 -2.13
CA LYS A 124 26.10 11.08 -2.28
C LYS A 124 25.52 11.43 -0.90
N PRO A 125 25.80 12.65 -0.39
CA PRO A 125 25.27 13.11 0.89
C PRO A 125 23.77 13.37 0.84
#